data_AF-A0A9E2B4V1-F1
#
_entry.id   AF-A0A9E2B4V1-F1
#
_cell.length_a   1.000
_cell.length_b   1.000
_cell.length_c   1.000
_cell.angle_alpha   90.00
_cell.angle_beta   90.00
_cell.angle_gamma   90.00
#
_symmetry.space_group_name_H-M   'P 1'
#
loop_
_entity.id
_entity.type
_entity.pdbx_description
1 polymer ?
#
loop_
_entity_poly.entity_id
_entity_poly.type
_entity_poly.pdbx_seq_one_letter_code
_entity_poly.pdbx_strand_id
1 'polypeptide(L)'
;MLESLDDYYFMAKAMQEAEIAFENGEIPVGAVVVIDNRIIARSHNLTELLNDVTAHAEMQAITSAANFLGGKYLVNCTLYVTLE
;
A
#
# COMPACT_ATOMS: atom_id res chain seq x y z
N MET A 1 -27.26 1.02 5.97
CA MET A 1 -26.10 1.76 6.53
C MET A 1 -24.91 0.87 6.24
N LEU A 2 -24.02 1.23 5.30
CA LEU A 2 -22.86 0.40 4.97
C LEU A 2 -21.96 0.40 6.21
N GLU A 3 -21.71 -0.77 6.79
CA GLU A 3 -20.74 -0.93 7.87
C GLU A 3 -19.38 -0.42 7.40
N SER A 4 -18.70 0.33 8.26
CA SER A 4 -17.34 0.73 7.98
C SER A 4 -16.45 -0.51 8.01
N LEU A 5 -15.73 -0.79 6.92
CA LEU A 5 -14.62 -1.74 6.94
C LEU A 5 -13.64 -1.31 8.04
N ASP A 6 -13.14 -2.28 8.80
CA ASP A 6 -12.25 -2.05 9.92
C ASP A 6 -10.78 -2.06 9.50
N ASP A 7 -9.91 -1.58 10.40
CA ASP A 7 -8.46 -1.54 10.19
C ASP A 7 -7.89 -2.94 9.92
N TYR A 8 -8.49 -3.98 10.51
CA TYR A 8 -8.10 -5.38 10.28
C TYR A 8 -8.31 -5.80 8.83
N TYR A 9 -9.41 -5.41 8.20
CA TYR A 9 -9.66 -5.67 6.79
C TYR A 9 -8.59 -5.03 5.91
N PHE A 10 -8.27 -3.76 6.15
CA PHE A 10 -7.27 -3.04 5.34
C PHE A 10 -5.85 -3.56 5.58
N MET A 11 -5.50 -3.87 6.82
CA MET A 11 -4.22 -4.50 7.14
C MET A 11 -4.10 -5.88 6.50
N ALA A 12 -5.15 -6.70 6.49
CA ALA A 12 -5.16 -7.98 5.79
C ALA A 12 -4.92 -7.80 4.28
N LYS A 13 -5.36 -6.69 3.69
CA LYS A 13 -5.06 -6.34 2.29
C LYS A 13 -3.60 -5.91 2.07
N ALA A 14 -2.96 -5.28 3.05
CA ALA A 14 -1.52 -5.02 3.00
C ALA A 14 -0.70 -6.31 3.17
N MET A 15 -1.14 -7.23 4.04
CA MET A 15 -0.51 -8.55 4.21
C MET A 15 -0.53 -9.39 2.92
N GLN A 16 -1.59 -9.29 2.11
CA GLN A 16 -1.63 -9.93 0.78
C GLN A 16 -0.54 -9.41 -0.16
N GLU A 17 -0.24 -8.10 -0.12
CA GLU A 17 0.86 -7.53 -0.91
C GLU A 17 2.23 -7.99 -0.36
N ALA A 18 2.39 -8.08 0.96
CA ALA A 18 3.61 -8.60 1.57
C ALA A 18 3.90 -10.07 1.17
N GLU A 19 2.86 -10.89 1.04
CA GLU A 19 2.95 -12.26 0.52
C GLU A 19 3.42 -12.29 -0.94
N ILE A 20 2.90 -11.39 -1.78
CA ILE A 20 3.35 -11.25 -3.18
C ILE A 20 4.83 -10.82 -3.25
N ALA A 21 5.26 -9.89 -2.40
CA ALA A 21 6.69 -9.52 -2.32
C ALA A 21 7.54 -10.75 -1.95
N PHE A 22 7.13 -11.52 -0.94
CA PHE A 22 7.83 -12.73 -0.53
C PHE A 22 7.96 -13.73 -1.69
N GLU A 23 6.87 -13.99 -2.41
CA GLU A 23 6.84 -14.90 -3.55
C GLU A 23 7.78 -14.45 -4.69
N ASN A 24 7.97 -13.13 -4.82
CA ASN A 24 8.87 -12.53 -5.81
C ASN A 24 10.34 -12.41 -5.33
N GLY A 25 10.66 -12.90 -4.13
CA GLY A 25 12.01 -12.84 -3.57
C GLY A 25 12.40 -11.45 -3.01
N GLU A 26 11.41 -10.60 -2.74
CA GLU A 26 11.58 -9.28 -2.14
C GLU A 26 11.49 -9.35 -0.60
N ILE A 27 11.83 -8.24 0.06
CA ILE A 27 11.52 -8.06 1.49
C ILE A 27 9.99 -8.05 1.65
N PRO A 28 9.40 -8.89 2.53
CA PRO A 28 7.96 -9.10 2.62
C PRO A 28 7.23 -7.93 3.31
N VAL A 29 7.15 -6.80 2.63
CA VAL A 29 6.45 -5.59 3.07
C VAL A 29 5.41 -5.23 2.04
N GLY A 30 4.18 -4.99 2.51
CA GLY A 30 3.04 -4.58 1.71
C GLY A 30 2.40 -3.32 2.27
N ALA A 31 1.79 -2.53 1.39
CA ALA A 31 1.13 -1.29 1.75
C ALA A 31 -0.16 -1.07 0.95
N VAL A 32 -1.16 -0.47 1.59
CA VAL A 32 -2.39 0.00 0.92
C VAL A 32 -2.78 1.40 1.38
N VAL A 33 -3.32 2.20 0.46
CA VAL A 33 -3.87 3.53 0.77
C VAL A 33 -5.39 3.49 0.64
N VAL A 34 -6.08 4.01 1.66
CA VAL A 34 -7.53 4.01 1.77
C VAL A 34 -8.05 5.44 1.86
N ILE A 35 -9.16 5.73 1.18
CA ILE A 35 -9.96 6.96 1.35
C ILE A 35 -11.44 6.57 1.27
N ASP A 36 -12.28 7.11 2.16
CA ASP A 36 -13.72 6.83 2.22
C ASP A 36 -14.06 5.31 2.11
N ASN A 37 -13.36 4.50 2.91
CA ASN A 37 -13.46 3.03 2.92
C ASN A 37 -13.14 2.32 1.60
N ARG A 38 -12.44 2.99 0.69
CA ARG A 38 -12.01 2.43 -0.59
C ARG A 38 -10.49 2.40 -0.65
N ILE A 39 -9.94 1.23 -0.96
CA ILE A 39 -8.53 1.11 -1.32
C ILE A 39 -8.32 1.73 -2.69
N ILE A 40 -7.45 2.74 -2.76
CA ILE A 40 -7.10 3.47 -3.99
C ILE A 40 -5.70 3.14 -4.50
N ALA A 41 -4.84 2.56 -3.65
CA ALA A 41 -3.53 2.05 -4.04
C ALA A 41 -3.16 0.80 -3.24
N ARG A 42 -2.41 -0.09 -3.89
CA ARG A 42 -1.81 -1.29 -3.33
C ARG A 42 -0.41 -1.42 -3.89
N SER A 43 0.53 -1.87 -3.06
CA SER A 43 1.90 -2.10 -3.47
C SER A 43 2.63 -2.98 -2.47
N HIS A 44 3.75 -3.51 -2.93
CA HIS A 44 4.71 -4.27 -2.14
C HIS A 44 6.12 -3.75 -2.41
N ASN A 45 7.09 -4.21 -1.63
CA ASN A 45 8.49 -3.88 -1.83
C ASN A 45 8.98 -4.36 -3.20
N LEU A 46 9.72 -3.52 -3.92
CA LEU A 46 10.25 -3.78 -5.26
C LEU A 46 11.74 -3.40 -5.37
N THR A 47 12.45 -3.32 -4.25
CA THR A 47 13.84 -2.82 -4.22
C THR A 47 14.78 -3.71 -5.03
N GLU A 48 14.60 -5.02 -4.98
CA GLU A 48 15.42 -5.96 -5.73
C GLU A 48 15.06 -5.96 -7.23
N LEU A 49 13.76 -6.00 -7.55
CA LEU A 49 13.25 -6.03 -8.93
C LEU A 49 13.65 -4.77 -9.70
N LEU A 50 13.54 -3.60 -9.07
CA LEU A 50 13.83 -2.32 -9.70
C LEU A 50 15.29 -1.87 -9.50
N ASN A 51 16.06 -2.59 -8.68
CA ASN A 51 17.41 -2.20 -8.25
C ASN A 51 17.43 -0.74 -7.75
N ASP A 52 16.42 -0.39 -6.96
CA ASP A 52 16.16 0.96 -6.45
C ASP A 52 15.86 0.87 -4.96
N VAL A 53 16.78 1.38 -4.14
CA VAL A 53 16.66 1.37 -2.68
C VAL A 53 15.47 2.19 -2.15
N THR A 54 14.83 3.01 -2.99
CA THR A 54 13.64 3.79 -2.63
C THR A 54 12.34 3.09 -3.01
N ALA A 55 12.39 1.95 -3.70
CA ALA A 55 11.22 1.21 -4.15
C ALA A 55 10.53 0.39 -3.04
N HIS A 56 10.43 0.99 -1.87
CA HIS A 56 9.65 0.52 -0.72
C HIS A 56 8.15 0.52 -1.04
N ALA A 57 7.40 -0.36 -0.39
CA ALA A 57 5.96 -0.48 -0.59
C ALA A 57 5.23 0.86 -0.41
N GLU A 58 5.57 1.62 0.64
CA GLU A 58 4.95 2.90 1.00
C GLU A 58 5.16 3.95 -0.08
N MET A 59 6.38 4.03 -0.63
CA MET A 59 6.72 4.98 -1.69
C MET A 59 5.90 4.72 -2.95
N GLN A 60 5.75 3.45 -3.31
CA GLN A 60 4.92 3.02 -4.45
C GLN A 60 3.43 3.29 -4.17
N ALA A 61 2.95 3.03 -2.95
CA ALA A 61 1.56 3.25 -2.55
C ALA A 61 1.19 4.74 -2.62
N ILE A 62 2.06 5.61 -2.08
CA ILE A 62 1.88 7.07 -2.08
C ILE A 62 1.85 7.61 -3.52
N THR A 63 2.80 7.18 -4.34
CA THR A 63 2.87 7.59 -5.75
C THR A 63 1.60 7.18 -6.51
N SER A 64 1.16 5.93 -6.33
CA SER A 64 -0.05 5.40 -6.96
C SER A 64 -1.32 6.12 -6.48
N ALA A 65 -1.43 6.39 -5.17
CA ALA A 65 -2.55 7.13 -4.60
C ALA A 65 -2.59 8.60 -5.07
N ALA A 66 -1.45 9.28 -5.16
CA ALA A 66 -1.34 10.63 -5.70
C ALA A 66 -1.82 10.68 -7.17
N ASN A 67 -1.42 9.69 -7.97
CA ASN A 67 -1.86 9.55 -9.36
C ASN A 67 -3.36 9.31 -9.46
N PHE A 68 -3.93 8.45 -8.59
CA PHE A 68 -5.38 8.22 -8.53
C PHE A 68 -6.17 9.49 -8.19
N LEU A 69 -5.68 10.30 -7.25
CA LEU A 69 -6.32 11.54 -6.81
C LEU A 69 -6.07 12.73 -7.77
N GLY A 70 -5.14 12.59 -8.72
CA GLY A 70 -4.75 13.65 -9.66
C GLY A 70 -4.01 14.82 -8.98
N GLY A 71 -3.36 14.59 -7.84
CA GLY A 71 -2.74 15.65 -7.06
C GLY A 71 -1.72 15.14 -6.03
N LYS A 72 -0.88 16.06 -5.56
CA LYS A 72 0.22 15.75 -4.63
C LYS A 72 -0.19 15.59 -3.16
N TYR A 73 -1.46 15.84 -2.82
CA TYR A 73 -1.93 15.82 -1.43
C TYR A 73 -2.90 14.68 -1.21
N LEU A 74 -2.55 13.77 -0.30
CA LEU A 74 -3.35 12.61 0.10
C LEU A 74 -4.24 12.97 1.30
N VAL A 75 -5.12 13.96 1.12
CA VAL A 75 -6.01 14.44 2.19
C VAL A 75 -7.06 13.36 2.51
N ASN A 76 -7.29 13.11 3.81
CA ASN A 76 -8.21 12.08 4.30
C ASN A 76 -7.84 10.65 3.90
N CYS A 77 -6.59 10.42 3.48
CA CYS A 77 -6.08 9.08 3.23
C CYS A 77 -5.53 8.45 4.51
N THR A 78 -5.72 7.13 4.64
CA THR A 78 -5.02 6.30 5.64
C THR A 78 -4.09 5.33 4.90
N LEU A 79 -2.83 5.27 5.31
CA LEU A 79 -1.85 4.30 4.83
C LEU A 79 -1.76 3.16 5.83
N TYR A 80 -1.92 1.93 5.37
CA TYR A 80 -1.63 0.72 6.14
C TYR A 80 -0.37 0.09 5.58
N VAL A 81 0.60 -0.20 6.44
CA VAL A 81 1.87 -0.85 6.10
C VAL A 81 2.14 -1.98 7.09
N THR A 82 2.69 -3.09 6.61
CA THR A 82 2.89 -4.30 7.42
C THR A 82 4.11 -4.25 8.35
N LEU A 83 4.97 -3.24 8.18
CA LEU A 83 6.21 -3.03 8.93
C LEU A 83 6.41 -1.53 9.18
N GLU A 84 6.94 -1.16 10.35
CA GLU A 84 7.30 0.22 10.73
C GLU A 84 8.72 0.58 10.25
#